data_AF-A0A974CB90-F1
#
_entry.id   AF-A0A974CB90-F1
#
_cell.length_a   1.000
_cell.length_b   1.000
_cell.length_c   1.000
_cell.angle_alpha   90.00
_cell.angle_beta   90.00
_cell.angle_gamma   90.00
#
_symmetry.space_group_name_H-M   'P 1'
#
loop_
_entity.id
_entity.type
_entity.pdbx_description
1 polymer ?
#
loop_
_entity_poly.entity_id
_entity_poly.type
_entity_poly.pdbx_seq_one_letter_code
_entity_poly.pdbx_strand_id
1 'polypeptide(L)'
;MKVNPNHLTEGDHMTITCDTKLSPHRETTELQFVFYRNGHNVQGFSLDNTFQVSSVLLENGGNYTCEVTTINDTVRKRSDEISVQVEELFSKPVIKVNRNHMTEGDHMTITCDTKLSPHRETTELQFAFYRDGHNVQGFSLENTFQVPSVLLENGGNYTCEVRTINDTVRKRSNEINVQMAVAEFQSTVTSLQDYKEEEREVGQLPVVHLAERSFEPIGVEITMALLMSFLTVGLLVFVFKSKVALSFFNQHSYPTSSASVESSGNKKDMSYKYIDV
;
A
#
# COMPACT_ATOMS: atom_id res chain seq x y z
N MET A 1 -25.72 31.87 10.83
CA MET A 1 -24.57 30.93 10.77
C MET A 1 -23.55 31.46 9.77
N LYS A 2 -22.29 31.07 9.91
CA LYS A 2 -21.20 31.39 8.99
C LYS A 2 -20.37 30.14 8.73
N VAL A 3 -19.82 29.99 7.52
CA VAL A 3 -18.93 28.88 7.14
C VAL A 3 -17.59 29.46 6.76
N ASN A 4 -16.52 28.81 7.20
CA ASN A 4 -15.15 29.20 6.87
C ASN A 4 -14.32 27.95 6.53
N PRO A 5 -13.62 27.91 5.37
CA PRO A 5 -13.70 28.88 4.27
C PRO A 5 -15.05 28.85 3.54
N ASN A 6 -15.31 29.84 2.68
CA ASN A 6 -16.54 29.93 1.88
C ASN A 6 -16.52 29.07 0.60
N HIS A 7 -15.34 28.66 0.15
CA HIS A 7 -15.11 27.69 -0.91
C HIS A 7 -14.39 26.49 -0.31
N LEU A 8 -14.95 25.29 -0.51
CA LEU A 8 -14.46 24.06 0.08
C LEU A 8 -14.12 23.09 -1.04
N THR A 9 -12.93 22.52 -1.00
CA THR A 9 -12.53 21.35 -1.78
C THR A 9 -12.35 20.17 -0.83
N GLU A 10 -12.53 18.93 -1.31
CA GLU A 10 -12.22 17.76 -0.49
C GLU A 10 -10.81 17.85 0.13
N GLY A 11 -10.71 17.50 1.41
CA GLY A 11 -9.48 17.58 2.18
C GLY A 11 -9.36 18.83 3.04
N ASP A 12 -10.12 19.89 2.76
CA ASP A 12 -10.08 21.14 3.52
C ASP A 12 -10.62 20.97 4.96
N HIS A 13 -10.14 21.82 5.87
CA HIS A 13 -10.74 21.99 7.19
C HIS A 13 -11.88 23.00 7.10
N MET A 14 -13.06 22.62 7.59
CA MET A 14 -14.26 23.46 7.60
C MET A 14 -14.70 23.75 9.03
N THR A 15 -15.04 25.01 9.30
CA THR A 15 -15.73 25.45 10.52
C THR A 15 -17.06 26.11 10.17
N ILE A 16 -18.12 25.68 10.86
CA ILE A 16 -19.42 26.33 10.83
C ILE A 16 -19.67 26.98 12.19
N THR A 17 -19.87 28.29 12.22
CA THR A 17 -20.12 29.06 13.44
C THR A 17 -21.58 29.47 13.54
N CYS A 18 -22.17 29.23 14.69
CA CYS A 18 -23.52 29.64 15.05
C CYS A 18 -23.48 30.93 15.88
N ASP A 19 -23.40 32.06 15.16
CA ASP A 19 -23.43 33.37 15.81
C ASP A 19 -24.82 33.69 16.37
N THR A 20 -24.83 34.16 17.62
CA THR A 20 -26.04 34.66 18.29
C THR A 20 -25.79 36.03 18.89
N LYS A 21 -26.83 36.87 18.91
CA LYS A 21 -26.81 38.17 19.56
C LYS A 21 -27.75 38.14 20.76
N LEU A 22 -27.18 38.11 21.96
CA LEU A 22 -27.93 38.23 23.20
C LEU A 22 -28.37 39.68 23.42
N SER A 23 -29.48 39.85 24.14
CA SER A 23 -29.89 41.17 24.63
C SER A 23 -28.86 41.65 25.66
N PRO A 24 -28.54 42.96 25.73
CA PRO A 24 -27.65 43.50 26.75
C PRO A 24 -28.06 43.17 28.19
N HIS A 25 -29.36 42.95 28.44
CA HIS A 25 -29.88 42.57 29.76
C HIS A 25 -29.73 41.08 30.08
N ARG A 26 -29.17 40.28 29.16
CA ARG A 26 -29.07 38.81 29.25
C ARG A 26 -27.70 38.29 28.79
N GLU A 27 -26.66 39.11 28.83
CA GLU A 27 -25.32 38.77 28.35
C GLU A 27 -24.69 37.55 29.05
N THR A 28 -25.07 37.29 30.31
CA THR A 28 -24.59 36.14 31.10
C THR A 28 -25.41 34.86 30.89
N THR A 29 -26.37 34.86 29.96
CA THR A 29 -27.20 33.67 29.69
C THR A 29 -26.36 32.61 29.00
N GLU A 30 -26.21 31.46 29.65
CA GLU A 30 -25.55 30.31 29.03
C GLU A 30 -26.46 29.66 27.97
N LEU A 31 -25.85 29.37 26.83
CA LEU A 31 -26.52 28.83 25.66
C LEU A 31 -25.91 27.49 25.27
N GLN A 32 -26.76 26.59 24.81
CA GLN A 32 -26.36 25.34 24.18
C GLN A 32 -26.71 25.37 22.70
N PHE A 33 -25.81 24.85 21.89
CA PHE A 33 -25.86 24.84 20.44
C PHE A 33 -25.90 23.40 19.95
N VAL A 34 -26.72 23.15 18.94
CA VAL A 34 -26.83 21.87 18.25
C VAL A 34 -26.79 22.13 16.74
N PHE A 35 -26.11 21.28 16.00
CA PHE A 35 -25.97 21.41 14.54
C PHE A 35 -26.67 20.26 13.83
N TYR A 36 -27.33 20.59 12.73
CA TYR A 36 -27.99 19.65 11.85
C TYR A 36 -27.45 19.77 10.42
N ARG A 37 -27.30 18.64 9.75
CA ARG A 37 -27.03 18.52 8.31
C ARG A 37 -28.14 17.71 7.66
N ASN A 38 -28.82 18.29 6.66
CA ASN A 38 -29.97 17.67 5.98
C ASN A 38 -31.05 17.19 6.99
N GLY A 39 -31.27 17.94 8.06
CA GLY A 39 -32.21 17.60 9.14
C GLY A 39 -31.70 16.59 10.17
N HIS A 40 -30.54 15.94 9.96
CA HIS A 40 -29.94 15.01 10.91
C HIS A 40 -28.97 15.70 11.86
N ASN A 41 -29.00 15.34 13.14
CA ASN A 41 -28.07 15.88 14.13
C ASN A 41 -26.63 15.40 13.81
N VAL A 42 -25.70 16.35 13.67
CA VAL A 42 -24.26 16.08 13.45
C VAL A 42 -23.39 16.47 14.63
N GLN A 43 -23.91 17.30 15.54
CA GLN A 43 -23.30 17.64 16.81
C GLN A 43 -24.41 17.91 17.82
N GLY A 44 -24.44 17.13 18.90
CA GLY A 44 -25.40 17.28 20.00
C GLY A 44 -25.26 18.62 20.73
N PHE A 45 -26.19 18.89 21.66
CA PHE A 45 -26.16 20.11 22.45
C PHE A 45 -24.82 20.27 23.19
N SER A 46 -24.14 21.38 22.95
CA SER A 46 -22.86 21.74 23.54
C SER A 46 -22.79 23.25 23.80
N LEU A 47 -21.90 23.69 24.69
CA LEU A 47 -21.59 25.12 24.86
C LEU A 47 -20.78 25.69 23.68
N ASP A 48 -20.17 24.81 22.87
CA ASP A 48 -19.43 25.19 21.68
C ASP A 48 -20.40 25.65 20.58
N ASN A 49 -20.25 26.89 20.15
CA ASN A 49 -21.03 27.48 19.07
C ASN A 49 -20.43 27.19 17.69
N THR A 50 -19.45 26.28 17.60
CA THR A 50 -18.83 25.85 16.35
C THR A 50 -19.03 24.36 16.10
N PHE A 51 -19.12 24.00 14.82
CA PHE A 51 -19.04 22.64 14.32
C PHE A 51 -17.89 22.56 13.33
N GLN A 52 -16.99 21.59 13.51
CA GLN A 52 -15.77 21.49 12.72
C GLN A 52 -15.65 20.13 12.04
N VAL A 53 -15.17 20.13 10.80
CA VAL A 53 -14.81 18.94 10.05
C VAL A 53 -13.37 19.10 9.59
N SER A 54 -12.46 18.27 10.13
CA SER A 54 -11.03 18.43 9.88
C SER A 54 -10.62 18.17 8.44
N SER A 55 -11.35 17.29 7.76
CA SER A 55 -11.14 16.96 6.36
C SER A 55 -12.49 16.70 5.71
N VAL A 56 -12.98 17.68 4.93
CA VAL A 56 -14.27 17.55 4.26
C VAL A 56 -14.17 16.60 3.08
N LEU A 57 -15.22 15.82 2.88
CA LEU A 57 -15.47 15.00 1.70
C LEU A 57 -16.75 15.51 1.01
N LEU A 58 -17.02 15.04 -0.21
CA LEU A 58 -18.24 15.41 -0.94
C LEU A 58 -19.54 15.14 -0.12
N GLU A 59 -19.54 14.08 0.69
CA GLU A 59 -20.65 13.72 1.59
C GLU A 59 -20.87 14.71 2.75
N ASN A 60 -19.91 15.59 3.02
CA ASN A 60 -20.08 16.68 3.97
C ASN A 60 -20.84 17.88 3.37
N GLY A 61 -21.06 17.91 2.06
CA GLY A 61 -21.96 18.86 1.43
C GLY A 61 -23.42 18.68 1.89
N GLY A 62 -24.19 19.75 1.83
CA GLY A 62 -25.61 19.73 2.16
C GLY A 62 -26.07 20.97 2.90
N ASN A 63 -27.27 20.86 3.47
CA ASN A 63 -27.96 21.98 4.08
C ASN A 63 -27.78 21.94 5.60
N TYR A 64 -27.19 23.00 6.15
CA TYR A 64 -26.87 23.10 7.55
C TYR A 64 -27.80 24.07 8.27
N THR A 65 -28.22 23.69 9.46
CA THR A 65 -28.94 24.57 10.41
C THR A 65 -28.34 24.41 11.80
N CYS A 66 -28.43 25.47 12.60
CA CYS A 66 -28.07 25.47 14.00
C CYS A 66 -29.31 25.80 14.83
N GLU A 67 -29.49 25.10 15.94
CA GLU A 67 -30.46 25.48 16.96
C GLU A 67 -29.73 25.84 18.25
N VAL A 68 -30.23 26.88 18.91
CA VAL A 68 -29.68 27.43 20.15
C VAL A 68 -30.76 27.45 21.19
N THR A 69 -30.45 26.91 22.37
CA THR A 69 -31.35 26.89 23.51
C THR A 69 -30.67 27.42 24.77
N THR A 70 -31.44 27.99 25.69
CA THR A 70 -30.97 28.21 27.07
C THR A 70 -30.82 26.87 27.78
N ILE A 71 -29.90 26.76 28.75
CA ILE A 71 -29.73 25.51 29.53
C ILE A 71 -31.04 24.96 30.11
N ASN A 72 -31.95 25.84 30.52
CA ASN A 72 -33.26 25.45 31.09
C ASN A 72 -34.35 25.22 30.03
N ASP A 73 -33.99 25.18 28.74
CA ASP A 73 -34.87 25.00 27.56
C ASP A 73 -36.04 26.00 27.45
N THR A 74 -35.97 27.13 28.15
CA THR A 74 -37.02 28.17 28.17
C THR A 74 -37.12 28.96 26.88
N VAL A 75 -36.02 29.09 26.13
CA VAL A 75 -35.96 29.79 24.87
C VAL A 75 -35.19 28.93 23.90
N ARG A 76 -35.78 28.67 22.73
CA ARG A 76 -35.19 27.92 21.64
C ARG A 76 -35.33 28.71 20.34
N LYS A 77 -34.24 28.82 19.58
CA LYS A 77 -34.20 29.49 18.28
C LYS A 77 -33.43 28.66 17.29
N ARG A 78 -33.89 28.63 16.05
CA ARG A 78 -33.21 27.98 14.93
C ARG A 78 -32.74 29.03 13.94
N SER A 79 -31.57 28.82 13.37
CA SER A 79 -31.04 29.67 12.31
C SER A 79 -31.77 29.43 10.99
N ASP A 80 -31.59 30.35 10.06
CA ASP A 80 -31.80 30.06 8.64
C ASP A 80 -30.86 28.93 8.19
N GLU A 81 -31.28 28.26 7.12
CA GLU A 81 -30.52 27.20 6.48
C GLU A 81 -29.42 27.78 5.58
N ILE A 82 -28.24 27.16 5.60
CA ILE A 82 -27.15 27.48 4.69
C ILE A 82 -26.78 26.23 3.87
N SER A 83 -26.60 26.39 2.56
CA SER A 83 -26.11 25.32 1.70
C SER A 83 -24.59 25.36 1.65
N VAL A 84 -23.96 24.26 2.02
CA VAL A 84 -22.52 24.02 1.91
C VAL A 84 -22.28 23.12 0.71
N GLN A 85 -21.43 23.56 -0.20
CA GLN A 85 -20.99 22.80 -1.36
C GLN A 85 -19.51 22.48 -1.20
N VAL A 86 -19.13 21.24 -1.49
CA VAL A 86 -17.74 20.77 -1.48
C VAL A 86 -17.38 20.36 -2.89
N GLU A 87 -16.29 20.91 -3.41
CA GLU A 87 -15.75 20.58 -4.72
C GLU A 87 -14.88 19.33 -4.65
N GLU A 88 -14.92 18.52 -5.72
CA GLU A 88 -14.10 17.32 -5.83
C GLU A 88 -12.62 17.69 -5.98
N LEU A 89 -11.73 17.04 -5.21
CA LEU A 89 -10.28 17.29 -5.31
C LEU A 89 -9.67 16.56 -6.52
N PHE A 90 -10.01 15.28 -6.69
CA PHE A 90 -9.63 14.49 -7.85
C PHE A 90 -10.73 13.47 -8.17
N SER A 91 -10.93 13.17 -9.45
CA SER A 91 -11.96 12.22 -9.89
C SER A 91 -11.76 10.82 -9.31
N LYS A 92 -12.84 10.02 -9.25
CA LYS A 92 -12.71 8.58 -8.95
C LYS A 92 -11.64 7.94 -9.86
N PRO A 93 -10.63 7.24 -9.31
CA PRO A 93 -9.57 6.65 -10.12
C PRO A 93 -10.10 5.61 -11.11
N VAL A 94 -9.47 5.56 -12.29
CA VAL A 94 -9.78 4.61 -13.35
C VAL A 94 -8.56 3.71 -13.55
N ILE A 95 -8.74 2.43 -13.23
CA ILE A 95 -7.72 1.41 -13.47
C ILE A 95 -7.76 0.97 -14.93
N LYS A 96 -6.58 0.85 -15.55
CA LYS A 96 -6.38 0.38 -16.92
C LYS A 96 -5.30 -0.67 -16.94
N VAL A 97 -5.42 -1.65 -17.84
CA VAL A 97 -4.36 -2.63 -18.11
C VAL A 97 -4.09 -2.62 -19.61
N ASN A 98 -2.84 -2.86 -20.01
CA ASN A 98 -2.44 -2.90 -21.41
C ASN A 98 -3.21 -3.98 -22.20
N ARG A 99 -3.45 -5.16 -21.60
CA ARG A 99 -4.34 -6.20 -22.13
C ARG A 99 -4.99 -6.96 -20.97
N ASN A 100 -6.28 -7.27 -21.10
CA ASN A 100 -7.04 -8.00 -20.07
C ASN A 100 -6.91 -9.53 -20.20
N HIS A 101 -6.40 -10.02 -21.33
CA HIS A 101 -6.09 -11.42 -21.56
C HIS A 101 -4.59 -11.52 -21.83
N MET A 102 -3.91 -12.27 -20.98
CA MET A 102 -2.46 -12.38 -20.97
C MET A 102 -2.04 -13.85 -21.08
N THR A 103 -0.91 -14.09 -21.72
CA THR A 103 -0.27 -15.40 -21.78
C THR A 103 0.93 -15.43 -20.85
N GLU A 104 1.25 -16.60 -20.29
CA GLU A 104 2.45 -16.75 -19.46
C GLU A 104 3.72 -16.23 -20.17
N GLY A 105 4.50 -15.43 -19.46
CA GLY A 105 5.67 -14.73 -20.00
C GLY A 105 5.40 -13.33 -20.58
N ASP A 106 4.13 -12.94 -20.74
CA ASP A 106 3.78 -11.58 -21.18
C ASP A 106 4.19 -10.50 -20.16
N HIS A 107 4.41 -9.29 -20.66
CA HIS A 107 4.61 -8.09 -19.83
C HIS A 107 3.27 -7.40 -19.57
N MET A 108 2.92 -7.24 -18.30
CA MET A 108 1.71 -6.53 -17.87
C MET A 108 2.04 -5.16 -17.29
N THR A 109 1.30 -4.15 -17.73
CA THR A 109 1.30 -2.81 -17.13
C THR A 109 -0.12 -2.46 -16.73
N ILE A 110 -0.30 -2.16 -15.45
CA ILE A 110 -1.53 -1.60 -14.91
C ILE A 110 -1.27 -0.13 -14.58
N THR A 111 -2.15 0.75 -15.05
CA THR A 111 -2.10 2.20 -14.81
C THR A 111 -3.32 2.62 -14.01
N CYS A 112 -3.12 3.53 -13.06
CA CYS A 112 -4.20 4.15 -12.29
C CYS A 112 -4.31 5.63 -12.66
N ASP A 113 -5.33 5.97 -13.43
CA ASP A 113 -5.54 7.35 -13.88
C ASP A 113 -6.53 8.08 -12.97
N THR A 114 -6.22 9.33 -12.64
CA THR A 114 -7.18 10.27 -12.05
C THR A 114 -6.89 11.68 -12.53
N LYS A 115 -7.89 12.56 -12.47
CA LYS A 115 -7.79 13.96 -12.84
C LYS A 115 -7.96 14.82 -11.60
N LEU A 116 -6.94 15.61 -11.27
CA LEU A 116 -7.01 16.65 -10.26
C LEU A 116 -7.94 17.79 -10.70
N SER A 117 -8.57 18.43 -9.73
CA SER A 117 -9.28 19.68 -9.93
C SER A 117 -8.33 20.75 -10.47
N PRO A 118 -8.74 21.57 -11.46
CA PRO A 118 -7.93 22.66 -12.00
C PRO A 118 -7.46 23.67 -10.93
N HIS A 119 -8.18 23.78 -9.81
CA HIS A 119 -7.82 24.68 -8.73
C HIS A 119 -6.79 24.09 -7.74
N ARG A 120 -6.41 22.82 -7.93
CA ARG A 120 -5.55 22.05 -7.00
C ARG A 120 -4.51 21.19 -7.75
N GLU A 121 -4.09 21.61 -8.94
CA GLU A 121 -3.19 20.87 -9.84
C GLU A 121 -1.83 20.51 -9.22
N THR A 122 -1.37 21.26 -8.22
CA THR A 122 -0.10 21.02 -7.52
C THR A 122 -0.21 19.98 -6.41
N THR A 123 -1.39 19.40 -6.18
CA THR A 123 -1.58 18.40 -5.12
C THR A 123 -0.91 17.10 -5.49
N GLU A 124 0.04 16.65 -4.68
CA GLU A 124 0.68 15.36 -4.88
C GLU A 124 -0.23 14.21 -4.41
N LEU A 125 -0.32 13.18 -5.26
CA LEU A 125 -1.12 11.99 -5.02
C LEU A 125 -0.23 10.75 -4.94
N GLN A 126 -0.59 9.84 -4.05
CA GLN A 126 0.01 8.52 -3.93
C GLN A 126 -0.96 7.45 -4.42
N PHE A 127 -0.41 6.41 -5.06
CA PHE A 127 -1.12 5.33 -5.70
C PHE A 127 -0.71 3.99 -5.08
N ALA A 128 -1.68 3.12 -4.83
CA ALA A 128 -1.47 1.75 -4.41
C ALA A 128 -2.28 0.80 -5.29
N PHE A 129 -1.77 -0.41 -5.49
CA PHE A 129 -2.42 -1.44 -6.31
C PHE A 129 -2.73 -2.67 -5.47
N TYR A 130 -3.90 -3.24 -5.75
CA TYR A 130 -4.41 -4.41 -5.06
C TYR A 130 -4.84 -5.46 -6.08
N ARG A 131 -4.60 -6.73 -5.76
CA ARG A 131 -5.07 -7.91 -6.48
C ARG A 131 -5.87 -8.79 -5.53
N ASP A 132 -7.12 -9.08 -5.86
CA ASP A 132 -8.05 -9.87 -5.05
C ASP A 132 -8.09 -9.36 -3.59
N GLY A 133 -8.11 -8.04 -3.43
CA GLY A 133 -8.08 -7.36 -2.13
C GLY A 133 -6.71 -7.27 -1.43
N HIS A 134 -5.67 -7.94 -1.94
CA HIS A 134 -4.33 -7.93 -1.34
C HIS A 134 -3.46 -6.84 -1.95
N ASN A 135 -2.72 -6.10 -1.13
CA ASN A 135 -1.78 -5.09 -1.62
C ASN A 135 -0.61 -5.75 -2.37
N VAL A 136 -0.42 -5.37 -3.64
CA VAL A 136 0.69 -5.83 -4.49
C VAL A 136 1.71 -4.73 -4.76
N GLN A 137 1.30 -3.46 -4.60
CA GLN A 137 2.18 -2.30 -4.57
C GLN A 137 1.62 -1.29 -3.56
N GLY A 138 2.44 -0.95 -2.57
CA GLY A 138 2.12 0.05 -1.55
C GLY A 138 2.03 1.46 -2.12
N PHE A 139 1.56 2.41 -1.31
CA PHE A 139 1.45 3.80 -1.72
C PHE A 139 2.79 4.40 -2.13
N SER A 140 2.87 4.85 -3.38
CA SER A 140 4.01 5.58 -3.94
C SER A 140 3.53 6.66 -4.92
N LEU A 141 4.41 7.53 -5.42
CA LEU A 141 4.06 8.51 -6.46
C LEU A 141 3.84 7.85 -7.84
N GLU A 142 4.16 6.56 -7.98
CA GLU A 142 4.07 5.83 -9.23
C GLU A 142 2.62 5.38 -9.50
N ASN A 143 2.02 5.96 -10.53
CA ASN A 143 0.67 5.60 -10.96
C ASN A 143 0.63 4.33 -11.84
N THR A 144 1.73 3.56 -11.88
CA THR A 144 1.81 2.29 -12.62
C THR A 144 2.31 1.14 -11.75
N PHE A 145 1.84 -0.06 -12.07
CA PHE A 145 2.31 -1.33 -11.53
C PHE A 145 2.65 -2.25 -12.70
N GLN A 146 3.85 -2.83 -12.68
CA GLN A 146 4.35 -3.66 -13.77
C GLN A 146 4.68 -5.07 -13.31
N VAL A 147 4.30 -6.06 -14.11
CA VAL A 147 4.68 -7.45 -13.96
C VAL A 147 5.44 -7.87 -15.22
N PRO A 148 6.78 -7.94 -15.18
CA PRO A 148 7.58 -8.12 -16.39
C PRO A 148 7.36 -9.45 -17.13
N SER A 149 7.04 -10.50 -16.37
CA SER A 149 6.75 -11.84 -16.88
C SER A 149 5.60 -12.40 -16.04
N VAL A 150 4.39 -12.39 -16.59
CA VAL A 150 3.21 -12.87 -15.87
C VAL A 150 3.19 -14.39 -15.79
N LEU A 151 2.69 -14.90 -14.68
CA LEU A 151 2.36 -16.29 -14.41
C LEU A 151 0.84 -16.43 -14.28
N LEU A 152 0.34 -17.68 -14.27
CA LEU A 152 -1.08 -17.96 -14.05
C LEU A 152 -1.62 -17.35 -12.73
N GLU A 153 -0.79 -17.33 -11.68
CA GLU A 153 -1.12 -16.71 -10.38
C GLU A 153 -1.22 -15.17 -10.42
N ASN A 154 -0.81 -14.54 -11.53
CA ASN A 154 -1.00 -13.11 -11.74
C ASN A 154 -2.39 -12.76 -12.28
N GLY A 155 -3.23 -13.73 -12.60
CA GLY A 155 -4.65 -13.48 -12.88
C GLY A 155 -5.40 -13.03 -11.63
N GLY A 156 -6.53 -12.33 -11.80
CA GLY A 156 -7.37 -11.89 -10.69
C GLY A 156 -8.06 -10.56 -10.91
N ASN A 157 -8.71 -10.07 -9.86
CA ASN A 157 -9.39 -8.78 -9.86
C ASN A 157 -8.48 -7.70 -9.29
N TYR A 158 -8.20 -6.70 -10.12
CA TYR A 158 -7.32 -5.59 -9.76
C TYR A 158 -8.12 -4.33 -9.42
N THR A 159 -7.67 -3.63 -8.38
CA THR A 159 -8.08 -2.25 -8.08
C THR A 159 -6.87 -1.38 -7.83
N CYS A 160 -7.04 -0.07 -8.03
CA CYS A 160 -6.10 0.92 -7.54
C CYS A 160 -6.76 1.88 -6.56
N GLU A 161 -5.97 2.37 -5.63
CA GLU A 161 -6.37 3.35 -4.62
C GLU A 161 -5.45 4.56 -4.72
N VAL A 162 -6.04 5.74 -4.63
CA VAL A 162 -5.34 7.01 -4.72
C VAL A 162 -5.65 7.83 -3.49
N ARG A 163 -4.63 8.45 -2.91
CA ARG A 163 -4.76 9.33 -1.75
C ARG A 163 -3.86 10.56 -1.84
N THR A 164 -4.21 11.60 -1.09
CA THR A 164 -3.28 12.70 -0.79
C THR A 164 -2.15 12.22 0.13
N ILE A 165 -1.00 12.90 0.12
CA ILE A 165 0.15 12.55 0.99
C ILE A 165 -0.21 12.53 2.48
N ASN A 166 -1.07 13.45 2.90
CA ASN A 166 -1.56 13.56 4.29
C ASN A 166 -2.80 12.69 4.56
N ASP A 167 -3.22 11.85 3.61
CA ASP A 167 -4.33 10.91 3.74
C ASP A 167 -5.69 11.56 4.07
N THR A 168 -5.86 12.83 3.71
CA THR A 168 -7.11 13.59 3.89
C THR A 168 -8.20 13.19 2.90
N VAL A 169 -7.82 12.83 1.67
CA VAL A 169 -8.74 12.37 0.63
C VAL A 169 -8.22 11.07 0.08
N ARG A 170 -9.10 10.07 -0.02
CA ARG A 170 -8.78 8.73 -0.50
C ARG A 170 -9.93 8.19 -1.35
N LYS A 171 -9.63 7.67 -2.53
CA LYS A 171 -10.62 7.09 -3.45
C LYS A 171 -10.07 5.81 -4.08
N ARG A 172 -10.98 4.87 -4.39
CA ARG A 172 -10.66 3.58 -5.01
C ARG A 172 -11.34 3.45 -6.37
N SER A 173 -10.65 2.82 -7.32
CA SER A 173 -11.19 2.50 -8.63
C SER A 173 -12.28 1.43 -8.54
N ASN A 174 -12.99 1.23 -9.65
CA ASN A 174 -13.69 -0.04 -9.86
C ASN A 174 -12.69 -1.18 -10.09
N GLU A 175 -13.18 -2.41 -10.04
CA GLU A 175 -12.39 -3.61 -10.33
C GLU A 175 -12.23 -3.84 -11.83
N ILE A 176 -11.07 -4.37 -12.23
CA ILE A 176 -10.82 -4.93 -13.56
C ILE A 176 -10.30 -6.36 -13.42
N ASN A 177 -10.92 -7.29 -14.15
CA ASN A 177 -10.50 -8.68 -14.17
C ASN A 177 -9.41 -8.88 -15.23
N VAL A 178 -8.29 -9.48 -14.83
CA VAL A 178 -7.22 -9.91 -15.71
C VAL A 178 -7.25 -11.44 -15.80
N GLN A 179 -7.35 -11.95 -17.01
CA GLN A 179 -7.39 -13.38 -17.31
C GLN A 179 -6.06 -13.86 -17.84
N MET A 180 -5.65 -15.03 -17.38
CA MET A 180 -4.41 -15.69 -17.79
C MET A 180 -4.71 -16.91 -18.65
N ALA A 181 -3.98 -17.06 -19.74
CA ALA A 181 -3.98 -18.21 -20.61
C ALA A 181 -2.61 -18.88 -20.60
N VAL A 182 -2.60 -20.20 -20.80
CA VAL A 182 -1.37 -20.95 -21.02
C VAL A 182 -0.93 -20.72 -22.46
N ALA A 183 0.36 -20.54 -22.69
CA ALA A 183 0.91 -20.52 -24.05
C ALA A 183 0.64 -21.88 -24.71
N GLU A 184 -0.26 -21.92 -25.70
CA GLU A 184 -0.47 -23.14 -26.49
C GLU A 184 0.79 -23.39 -27.32
N PHE A 185 1.50 -24.48 -27.00
CA PHE A 185 2.58 -24.96 -27.85
C PHE A 185 1.97 -25.59 -29.10
N GLN A 186 1.82 -24.81 -30.17
CA GLN A 186 1.44 -25.36 -31.47
C GLN A 186 2.62 -26.17 -32.03
N SER A 187 2.67 -27.46 -31.71
CA SER A 187 3.52 -28.39 -32.46
C SER A 187 2.96 -28.47 -33.88
N THR A 188 3.61 -27.81 -34.83
CA THR A 188 3.40 -28.09 -36.25
C THR A 188 3.90 -29.50 -36.52
N VAL A 189 3.02 -30.49 -36.39
CA VAL A 189 3.26 -31.81 -36.96
C VAL A 189 3.12 -31.65 -38.47
N THR A 190 4.24 -31.49 -39.17
CA THR A 190 4.25 -31.63 -40.63
C THR A 190 3.79 -33.05 -40.93
N SER A 191 2.56 -33.18 -41.44
CA SER A 191 2.03 -34.47 -41.87
C SER A 191 2.97 -35.09 -42.89
N LEU A 192 3.34 -36.36 -42.71
CA LEU A 192 4.13 -37.16 -43.65
C LEU A 192 3.38 -37.46 -44.97
N GLN A 193 2.24 -36.82 -45.23
CA GLN A 193 1.42 -37.04 -46.43
C GLN A 193 1.92 -36.33 -47.70
N ASP A 194 3.06 -35.63 -47.66
CA ASP A 194 3.68 -35.01 -48.85
C ASP A 194 4.93 -35.76 -49.36
N TYR A 195 5.13 -37.01 -48.94
CA TYR A 195 6.07 -37.90 -49.63
C TYR A 195 5.37 -38.54 -50.82
N LYS A 196 5.51 -37.92 -51.99
CA LYS A 196 5.25 -38.54 -53.29
C LYS A 196 6.23 -39.71 -53.47
N GLU A 197 5.73 -40.94 -53.47
CA GLU A 197 6.50 -42.09 -53.97
C GLU A 197 6.73 -41.89 -55.48
N GLU A 198 7.97 -41.55 -55.84
CA GLU A 198 8.43 -41.62 -57.22
C GLU A 198 9.01 -43.01 -57.45
N GLU A 199 8.25 -43.87 -58.14
CA GLU A 199 8.74 -45.17 -58.59
C GLU A 199 9.98 -44.95 -59.48
N ARG A 200 11.13 -45.53 -59.08
CA ARG A 200 12.32 -45.61 -59.93
C ARG A 200 12.90 -47.02 -59.92
N GLU A 201 13.34 -47.44 -61.11
CA GLU A 201 13.80 -48.77 -61.50
C GLU A 201 14.88 -49.39 -60.60
N VAL A 202 14.84 -50.72 -60.61
CA VAL A 202 15.69 -51.71 -59.94
C VAL A 202 17.18 -51.48 -60.23
N GLY A 203 17.99 -51.25 -59.18
CA GLY A 203 19.45 -51.37 -59.33
C GLY A 203 20.38 -50.70 -58.32
N GLN A 204 19.90 -49.87 -57.38
CA GLN A 204 20.79 -49.18 -56.43
C GLN A 204 20.35 -49.43 -54.98
N LEU A 205 21.24 -49.98 -54.15
CA LEU A 205 21.02 -50.04 -52.70
C LEU A 205 20.86 -48.62 -52.14
N PRO A 206 19.83 -48.35 -51.32
CA PRO A 206 19.68 -47.05 -50.68
C PRO A 206 20.80 -46.87 -49.64
N VAL A 207 21.57 -45.79 -49.76
CA VAL A 207 22.42 -45.31 -48.67
C VAL A 207 21.53 -44.49 -47.75
N VAL A 208 21.08 -45.11 -46.66
CA VAL A 208 20.37 -44.41 -45.58
C VAL A 208 21.42 -43.66 -44.76
N HIS A 209 21.46 -42.33 -44.88
CA HIS A 209 22.15 -41.50 -43.90
C HIS A 209 21.30 -41.43 -42.62
N LEU A 210 21.49 -42.40 -41.73
CA LEU A 210 21.09 -42.25 -40.34
C LEU A 210 21.95 -41.15 -39.72
N ALA A 211 21.42 -39.93 -39.69
CA ALA A 211 21.93 -38.91 -38.78
C ALA A 211 21.52 -39.33 -37.36
N GLU A 212 22.35 -40.15 -36.71
CA GLU A 212 22.30 -40.32 -35.27
C GLU A 212 22.62 -38.95 -34.65
N ARG A 213 21.57 -38.20 -34.31
CA ARG A 213 21.71 -37.06 -33.40
C ARG A 213 21.92 -37.66 -32.01
N SER A 214 23.18 -37.93 -31.68
CA SER A 214 23.62 -38.24 -30.33
C SER A 214 23.16 -37.12 -29.41
N PHE A 215 22.09 -37.36 -28.66
CA PHE A 215 21.67 -36.48 -27.58
C PHE A 215 22.52 -36.85 -26.37
N GLU A 216 23.62 -36.12 -26.14
CA GLU A 216 24.29 -36.17 -24.85
C GLU A 216 23.33 -35.59 -23.79
N PRO A 217 23.06 -36.30 -22.67
CA PRO A 217 22.15 -35.80 -21.67
C PRO A 217 22.85 -34.71 -20.83
N ILE A 218 22.60 -33.44 -21.20
CA ILE A 218 23.06 -32.26 -20.44
C ILE A 218 22.42 -32.19 -19.02
N GLY A 219 21.47 -33.08 -18.70
CA GLY A 219 20.75 -33.12 -17.43
C GLY A 219 21.47 -33.73 -16.22
N VAL A 220 22.63 -34.39 -16.40
CA VAL A 220 23.34 -35.03 -15.26
C VAL A 220 24.45 -34.14 -14.70
N GLU A 221 25.16 -33.38 -15.53
CA GLU A 221 26.25 -32.50 -15.05
C GLU A 221 25.77 -31.36 -14.15
N ILE A 222 24.63 -30.74 -14.44
CA ILE A 222 24.11 -29.62 -13.63
C ILE A 222 23.72 -30.12 -12.22
N THR A 223 23.16 -31.33 -12.11
CA THR A 223 22.80 -31.92 -10.82
C THR A 223 24.03 -32.29 -9.99
N MET A 224 25.09 -32.81 -10.63
CA MET A 224 26.35 -33.09 -9.94
C MET A 224 27.10 -31.80 -9.55
N ALA A 225 27.10 -30.76 -10.39
CA ALA A 225 27.71 -29.47 -10.07
C ALA A 225 27.01 -28.79 -8.89
N LEU A 226 25.68 -28.85 -8.83
CA LEU A 226 24.91 -28.35 -7.68
C LEU A 226 25.24 -29.14 -6.40
N LEU A 227 25.27 -30.48 -6.46
CA LEU A 227 25.65 -31.31 -5.30
C LEU A 227 27.07 -31.01 -4.81
N MET A 228 28.04 -30.86 -5.72
CA MET A 228 29.41 -30.50 -5.38
C MET A 228 29.50 -29.07 -4.81
N SER A 229 28.69 -28.14 -5.30
CA SER A 229 28.59 -26.78 -4.73
C SER A 229 28.02 -26.79 -3.30
N PHE A 230 26.98 -27.58 -3.02
CA PHE A 230 26.44 -27.71 -1.66
C PHE A 230 27.41 -28.41 -0.71
N LEU A 231 28.13 -29.44 -1.18
CA LEU A 231 29.16 -30.13 -0.40
C LEU A 231 30.34 -29.20 -0.06
N THR A 232 30.81 -28.40 -1.01
CA THR A 232 31.92 -27.45 -0.79
C THR A 232 31.53 -26.32 0.15
N VAL A 233 30.33 -25.75 0.01
CA VAL A 233 29.79 -24.75 0.95
C VAL A 233 29.60 -25.36 2.34
N GLY A 234 29.08 -26.58 2.44
CA GLY A 234 28.92 -27.30 3.70
C GLY A 234 30.25 -27.56 4.41
N LEU A 235 31.28 -28.01 3.68
CA LEU A 235 32.64 -28.18 4.19
C LEU A 235 33.27 -26.85 4.64
N LEU A 236 33.08 -25.77 3.88
CA LEU A 236 33.55 -24.44 4.27
C LEU A 236 32.88 -23.98 5.58
N VAL A 237 31.55 -24.10 5.70
CA VAL A 237 30.82 -23.76 6.94
C VAL A 237 31.29 -24.62 8.11
N PHE A 238 31.52 -25.91 7.90
CA PHE A 238 32.01 -26.83 8.93
C PHE A 238 33.45 -26.48 9.37
N VAL A 239 34.34 -26.18 8.42
CA VAL A 239 35.72 -25.75 8.70
C VAL A 239 35.75 -24.38 9.37
N PHE A 240 34.89 -23.44 8.98
CA PHE A 240 34.76 -22.15 9.66
C PHE A 240 34.23 -22.33 11.09
N LYS A 241 33.18 -23.12 11.30
CA LYS A 241 32.69 -23.43 12.67
C LYS A 241 33.75 -24.14 13.51
N SER A 242 34.51 -25.06 12.92
CA SER A 242 35.59 -25.77 13.62
C SER A 242 36.79 -24.87 13.91
N LYS A 243 37.18 -23.96 12.99
CA LYS A 243 38.21 -22.95 13.22
C LYS A 243 37.79 -21.93 14.28
N VAL A 244 36.52 -21.51 14.29
CA VAL A 244 35.96 -20.64 15.33
C VAL A 244 35.97 -21.37 16.68
N ALA A 245 35.56 -22.64 16.73
CA ALA A 245 35.64 -23.46 17.94
C ALA A 245 37.09 -23.66 18.44
N LEU A 246 38.04 -23.87 17.53
CA LEU A 246 39.48 -23.97 17.84
C LEU A 246 40.06 -22.63 18.31
N SER A 247 39.62 -21.48 17.76
CA SER A 247 40.04 -20.17 18.27
C SER A 247 39.46 -19.85 19.65
N PHE A 248 38.25 -20.33 19.96
CA PHE A 248 37.66 -20.21 21.30
C PHE A 248 38.37 -21.10 22.34
N PHE A 249 38.92 -22.25 21.94
CA PHE A 249 39.66 -23.13 22.84
C PHE A 249 41.14 -22.76 23.04
N ASN A 250 41.75 -21.94 22.16
CA ASN A 250 43.16 -21.55 22.28
C ASN A 250 43.41 -20.20 22.99
N GLN A 251 42.38 -19.54 23.54
CA GLN A 251 42.52 -18.24 24.24
C GLN A 251 42.37 -18.30 25.77
N HIS A 252 42.22 -19.48 26.38
CA HIS A 252 42.19 -19.62 27.84
C HIS A 252 43.22 -20.63 28.35
N SER A 253 44.49 -20.20 28.40
CA SER A 253 45.58 -20.92 29.07
C SER A 253 46.56 -19.94 29.77
N TYR A 254 46.28 -19.66 31.06
CA TYR A 254 47.17 -19.16 32.15
C TYR A 254 47.66 -17.68 32.19
N PRO A 255 48.17 -17.18 33.34
CA PRO A 255 47.61 -17.14 34.70
C PRO A 255 47.71 -15.72 35.34
N THR A 256 47.07 -15.45 36.48
CA THR A 256 47.41 -14.27 37.29
C THR A 256 47.41 -14.54 38.79
N SER A 257 48.45 -14.01 39.43
CA SER A 257 48.97 -14.32 40.76
C SER A 257 48.27 -13.59 41.91
N SER A 258 48.46 -14.17 43.09
CA SER A 258 48.07 -13.76 44.45
C SER A 258 48.88 -12.60 45.07
N ALA A 259 48.28 -12.00 46.11
CA ALA A 259 48.83 -11.45 47.39
C ALA A 259 48.54 -9.94 47.62
N SER A 260 47.61 -9.58 48.53
CA SER A 260 47.78 -9.21 49.98
C SER A 260 48.07 -7.69 50.16
N VAL A 261 47.55 -6.86 51.11
CA VAL A 261 47.21 -6.94 52.55
C VAL A 261 46.25 -5.76 52.91
N GLU A 262 45.54 -5.88 54.04
CA GLU A 262 44.63 -4.97 54.77
C GLU A 262 45.00 -3.46 54.91
N SER A 263 43.98 -2.59 55.00
CA SER A 263 43.72 -1.74 56.19
C SER A 263 42.51 -0.78 56.00
N SER A 264 41.72 -0.70 57.07
CA SER A 264 40.55 0.16 57.37
C SER A 264 40.76 1.68 57.17
N GLY A 265 39.67 2.41 56.88
CA GLY A 265 39.60 3.86 57.15
C GLY A 265 38.47 4.65 56.48
N ASN A 266 37.38 4.87 57.22
CA ASN A 266 36.28 5.84 57.01
C ASN A 266 36.63 7.16 56.29
N LYS A 267 35.79 7.60 55.33
CA LYS A 267 35.30 9.00 55.30
C LYS A 267 34.06 9.23 54.42
N LYS A 268 33.18 10.04 54.98
CA LYS A 268 31.89 10.59 54.53
C LYS A 268 31.99 11.41 53.24
N ASP A 269 30.96 11.35 52.39
CA ASP A 269 29.94 12.39 52.08
C ASP A 269 29.24 11.98 50.77
N MET A 270 27.93 11.73 50.71
CA MET A 270 26.75 12.59 50.88
C MET A 270 26.22 13.16 49.54
N SER A 271 24.97 12.77 49.25
CA SER A 271 24.03 13.36 48.27
C SER A 271 24.34 13.08 46.79
N TYR A 272 23.40 12.67 45.93
CA TYR A 272 22.08 13.27 45.75
C TYR A 272 20.96 12.26 45.46
N LYS A 273 19.77 12.63 45.95
CA LYS A 273 18.47 12.01 45.71
C LYS A 273 17.98 12.24 44.27
N TYR A 274 17.32 11.20 43.77
CA TYR A 274 16.16 11.15 42.87
C TYR A 274 15.42 12.46 42.59
N ILE A 275 14.90 12.59 41.36
CA ILE A 275 13.45 12.57 41.06
C ILE A 275 13.24 12.21 39.57
N ASP A 276 12.35 11.24 39.36
CA ASP A 276 11.74 10.84 38.09
C ASP A 276 10.83 11.94 37.50
N VAL A 277 10.83 12.04 36.17
CA VAL A 277 9.63 12.17 35.32
C VAL A 277 9.84 11.33 34.06
#